data_AF-A0A3A5IIW6-F1
#
_entry.id   AF-A0A3A5IIW6-F1
#
_cell.length_a   1.000
_cell.length_b   1.000
_cell.length_c   1.000
_cell.angle_alpha   90.00
_cell.angle_beta   90.00
_cell.angle_gamma   90.00
#
_symmetry.space_group_name_H-M   'P 1'
#
loop_
_entity.id
_entity.type
_entity.pdbx_description
1 polymer ?
#
loop_
_entity_poly.entity_id
_entity_poly.type
_entity_poly.pdbx_seq_one_letter_code
_entity_poly.pdbx_strand_id
1 'polypeptide(L)'
;MKGPVLVMLLLCVLSGGVYALREKEKEGEGLAAVQEKPHSVQVTLLEVGRDGQLRKSVHQEVIWAMEDFWSEYKRYQLVDMNAKEVIFEKRQ
;
A
#
# COMPACT_ATOMS: atom_id res chain seq x y z
N MET A 1 44.51 5.28 47.71
CA MET A 1 45.22 5.29 46.41
C MET A 1 44.34 4.52 45.43
N LYS A 2 43.44 5.19 44.69
CA LYS A 2 43.54 5.43 43.22
C LYS A 2 44.03 4.17 42.48
N GLY A 3 43.25 3.34 41.79
CA GLY A 3 41.83 3.24 41.53
C GLY A 3 41.58 2.05 40.57
N PRO A 4 40.36 1.50 40.48
CA PRO A 4 39.99 0.62 39.38
C PRO A 4 39.02 1.28 38.39
N VAL A 5 38.69 2.56 38.57
CA VAL A 5 37.77 3.30 37.67
C VAL A 5 38.43 3.60 36.31
N LEU A 6 39.77 3.69 36.26
CA LEU A 6 40.51 3.98 35.03
C LEU A 6 40.52 2.80 34.04
N VAL A 7 40.38 1.55 34.51
CA VAL A 7 40.40 0.37 33.64
C VAL A 7 39.06 0.17 32.94
N MET A 8 37.95 0.60 33.53
CA MET A 8 36.63 0.49 32.90
C MET A 8 36.40 1.55 31.82
N LEU A 9 37.05 2.72 31.94
CA LEU A 9 36.92 3.80 30.96
C LEU A 9 37.77 3.58 29.68
N LEU A 10 38.73 2.64 29.72
CA LEU A 10 39.59 2.31 28.58
C LEU A 10 39.08 1.12 27.74
N LEU A 11 38.12 0.34 28.25
CA LEU A 11 37.44 -0.73 27.49
C LEU A 11 36.26 -0.23 26.66
N CYS A 12 35.68 0.93 26.98
CA CYS A 12 34.58 1.52 26.21
C CYS A 12 35.03 2.22 24.91
N VAL A 13 36.33 2.44 24.71
CA VAL A 13 36.85 3.17 23.53
C VAL A 13 37.21 2.22 22.37
N LEU A 14 37.42 0.92 22.61
CA LEU A 14 37.75 -0.05 21.54
C LEU A 14 36.51 -0.70 20.90
N SER A 15 35.33 -0.61 21.52
CA SER A 15 34.06 -1.03 20.90
C SER A 15 33.34 0.10 20.15
N GLY A 16 33.78 1.35 20.30
CA GLY A 16 33.20 2.52 19.63
C GLY A 16 33.77 2.83 18.24
N GLY A 17 34.86 2.17 17.83
CA GLY A 17 35.56 2.45 16.56
C GLY A 17 35.05 1.68 15.33
N VAL A 18 34.12 0.73 15.50
CA VAL A 18 33.57 -0.07 14.38
C VAL A 18 32.18 0.43 13.93
N TYR A 19 31.51 1.25 14.73
CA TYR A 19 30.20 1.81 14.34
C TYR A 19 30.27 3.07 13.47
N ALA A 20 31.47 3.61 13.24
CA ALA A 20 31.68 4.88 12.54
C ALA A 20 32.02 4.77 11.04
N LEU A 21 31.86 3.59 10.40
CA LEU A 21 31.90 3.46 8.94
C LEU A 21 30.88 2.42 8.44
N ARG A 22 29.60 2.70 8.70
CA ARG A 22 28.55 2.23 7.80
C ARG A 22 27.58 3.36 7.55
N GLU A 23 28.09 4.44 6.97
CA GLU A 23 27.27 5.21 6.04
C GLU A 23 26.90 4.24 4.92
N LYS A 24 25.78 3.54 5.12
CA LYS A 24 24.99 3.05 4.00
C LYS A 24 24.51 4.32 3.33
N GLU A 25 25.30 4.79 2.36
CA GLU A 25 24.80 5.60 1.26
C GLU A 25 23.48 4.95 0.83
N LYS A 26 22.36 5.59 1.19
CA LYS A 26 21.12 5.38 0.47
C LYS A 26 21.37 6.05 -0.87
N GLU A 27 22.05 5.32 -1.75
CA GLU A 27 21.98 5.57 -3.18
C GLU A 27 20.50 5.75 -3.50
N GLY A 28 20.20 6.90 -4.10
CA GLY A 28 18.87 7.19 -4.57
C GLY A 28 18.43 6.07 -5.48
N GLU A 29 17.48 5.26 -5.03
CA GLU A 29 16.56 4.63 -5.94
C GLU A 29 15.87 5.79 -6.64
N GLY A 30 16.33 6.05 -7.87
CA GLY A 30 15.60 6.90 -8.79
C GLY A 30 14.15 6.47 -8.73
N LEU A 31 13.25 7.45 -8.66
CA LEU A 31 11.83 7.27 -8.92
C LEU A 31 11.71 6.74 -10.35
N ALA A 32 12.02 5.46 -10.55
CA ALA A 32 11.59 4.71 -11.69
C ALA A 32 10.09 4.80 -11.58
N ALA A 33 9.49 5.66 -12.41
CA ALA A 33 8.06 5.75 -12.56
C ALA A 33 7.58 4.30 -12.65
N VAL A 34 6.87 3.85 -11.62
CA VAL A 34 6.21 2.55 -11.63
C VAL A 34 5.32 2.64 -12.87
N GLN A 35 5.72 1.97 -13.94
CA GLN A 35 4.83 1.77 -15.07
C GLN A 35 3.72 0.89 -14.49
N GLU A 36 2.66 1.54 -14.00
CA GLU A 36 1.42 0.87 -13.64
C GLU A 36 0.91 0.26 -14.92
N LYS A 37 1.22 -1.02 -15.12
CA LYS A 37 0.58 -1.80 -16.17
C LYS A 37 -0.92 -1.72 -15.90
N PRO A 38 -1.74 -1.48 -16.93
CA PRO A 38 -3.18 -1.38 -16.75
C PRO A 38 -3.71 -2.63 -16.03
N HIS A 39 -4.46 -2.43 -14.93
CA HIS A 39 -4.96 -3.52 -14.12
C HIS A 39 -6.39 -3.88 -14.55
N SER A 40 -6.61 -5.11 -15.03
CA SER A 40 -7.93 -5.56 -15.46
C SER A 40 -8.67 -6.22 -14.30
N VAL A 41 -9.89 -5.77 -14.01
CA VAL A 41 -10.76 -6.32 -12.96
C VAL A 41 -12.15 -6.60 -13.50
N GLN A 42 -12.83 -7.59 -12.91
CA GLN A 42 -14.26 -7.75 -13.04
C GLN A 42 -14.96 -6.84 -12.03
N VAL A 43 -15.88 -6.01 -12.48
CA VAL A 43 -16.73 -5.22 -11.61
C VAL A 43 -18.11 -5.85 -11.54
N THR A 44 -18.55 -6.17 -10.33
CA THR A 44 -19.90 -6.65 -10.03
C THR A 44 -20.67 -5.54 -9.32
N LEU A 45 -21.78 -5.06 -9.92
CA LEU A 45 -22.69 -4.08 -9.33
C LEU A 45 -23.97 -4.75 -8.85
N LEU A 46 -24.35 -4.49 -7.61
CA LEU A 46 -25.58 -4.95 -6.96
C LEU A 46 -26.50 -3.75 -6.72
N GLU A 47 -27.76 -3.84 -7.17
CA GLU A 47 -28.77 -2.82 -6.99
C GLU A 47 -30.11 -3.46 -6.61
N VAL A 48 -30.74 -2.97 -5.54
CA VAL A 48 -32.12 -3.35 -5.20
C VAL A 48 -33.09 -2.43 -5.94
N GLY A 49 -33.93 -3.03 -6.80
CA GLY A 49 -34.99 -2.32 -7.52
C GLY A 49 -36.10 -1.81 -6.60
N ARG A 50 -36.98 -0.97 -7.13
CA ARG A 50 -38.14 -0.43 -6.37
C ARG A 50 -39.14 -1.52 -5.96
N ASP A 51 -39.12 -2.65 -6.64
CA ASP A 51 -39.89 -3.85 -6.37
C ASP A 51 -39.21 -4.79 -5.36
N GLY A 52 -38.04 -4.41 -4.83
CA GLY A 52 -37.25 -5.22 -3.92
C GLY A 52 -36.41 -6.32 -4.60
N GLN A 53 -36.41 -6.40 -5.93
CA GLN A 53 -35.63 -7.40 -6.65
C GLN A 53 -34.16 -6.99 -6.76
N LEU A 54 -33.25 -7.93 -6.50
CA LEU A 54 -31.82 -7.72 -6.69
C LEU A 54 -31.46 -7.78 -8.17
N ARG A 55 -30.85 -6.71 -8.69
CA ARG A 55 -30.27 -6.62 -10.01
C ARG A 55 -28.75 -6.71 -9.89
N LYS A 56 -28.14 -7.63 -10.65
CA LYS A 56 -26.69 -7.82 -10.74
C LYS A 56 -26.20 -7.43 -12.14
N SER A 57 -25.20 -6.56 -12.23
CA SER A 57 -24.47 -6.26 -13.46
C SER A 57 -23.01 -6.68 -13.32
N VAL A 58 -22.41 -7.24 -14.37
CA VAL A 58 -21.02 -7.69 -14.37
C VAL A 58 -20.34 -7.23 -15.65
N HIS A 59 -19.22 -6.52 -15.54
CA HIS A 59 -18.42 -6.09 -16.69
C HIS A 59 -16.92 -6.14 -16.38
N GLN A 60 -16.10 -6.16 -17.42
CA GLN A 60 -14.64 -6.04 -17.30
C GLN A 60 -14.23 -4.58 -17.41
N GLU A 61 -13.29 -4.16 -16.57
CA GLU A 61 -12.75 -2.80 -16.58
C GLU A 61 -11.23 -2.84 -16.54
N VAL A 62 -10.62 -2.00 -17.37
CA VAL A 62 -9.16 -1.80 -17.38
C VAL A 62 -8.87 -0.50 -16.65
N ILE A 63 -8.22 -0.62 -15.50
CA ILE A 63 -7.85 0.49 -14.64
C ILE A 63 -6.54 1.09 -15.18
N TRP A 64 -6.65 2.28 -15.76
CA TRP A 64 -5.51 3.09 -16.22
C TRP A 64 -4.97 3.99 -15.10
N ALA A 65 -5.87 4.46 -14.24
CA ALA A 65 -5.55 5.23 -13.04
C ALA A 65 -6.52 4.82 -11.93
N MET A 66 -5.96 4.46 -10.77
CA MET A 66 -6.76 3.99 -9.64
C MET A 66 -7.71 5.07 -9.10
N GLU A 67 -7.31 6.35 -9.16
CA GLU A 67 -8.15 7.48 -8.75
C GLU A 67 -9.42 7.59 -9.60
N ASP A 68 -9.29 7.47 -10.93
CA ASP A 68 -10.40 7.54 -11.86
C ASP A 68 -11.39 6.39 -11.62
N PHE A 69 -10.86 5.18 -11.41
CA PHE A 69 -11.66 4.00 -11.07
C PHE A 69 -12.52 4.25 -9.83
N TRP A 70 -11.92 4.68 -8.71
CA TRP A 70 -12.69 4.95 -7.49
C TRP A 70 -13.65 6.14 -7.64
N SER A 71 -13.30 7.11 -8.49
CA SER A 71 -14.13 8.27 -8.76
C SER A 71 -15.45 7.89 -9.46
N GLU A 72 -15.39 6.97 -10.42
CA GLU A 72 -16.57 6.48 -11.14
C GLU A 72 -17.58 5.81 -10.18
N TYR A 73 -17.07 5.05 -9.20
CA TYR A 73 -17.90 4.32 -8.24
C TYR A 73 -18.17 5.09 -6.93
N LYS A 74 -17.93 6.41 -6.86
CA LYS A 74 -18.13 7.24 -5.64
C LYS A 74 -19.53 7.11 -5.02
N ARG A 75 -20.56 6.86 -5.81
CA ARG A 75 -21.96 6.70 -5.33
C ARG A 75 -22.30 5.28 -4.88
N TYR A 76 -21.42 4.32 -5.11
CA TYR A 76 -21.59 2.95 -4.67
C TYR A 76 -20.87 2.71 -3.34
N GLN A 77 -21.23 1.63 -2.67
CA GLN A 77 -20.60 1.11 -1.48
C GLN A 77 -19.76 -0.10 -1.88
N LEU A 78 -18.48 -0.11 -1.51
CA LEU A 78 -17.64 -1.30 -1.69
C LEU A 78 -18.09 -2.38 -0.71
N VAL A 79 -18.37 -3.58 -1.24
CA VAL A 79 -18.79 -4.76 -0.47
C VAL A 79 -17.61 -5.70 -0.27
N ASP A 80 -16.89 -6.01 -1.34
CA ASP A 80 -15.71 -6.87 -1.33
C ASP A 80 -14.77 -6.52 -2.49
N MET A 81 -13.48 -6.85 -2.34
CA MET A 81 -12.49 -6.68 -3.39
C MET A 81 -11.34 -7.67 -3.24
N ASN A 82 -10.88 -8.19 -4.38
CA ASN A 82 -9.61 -8.88 -4.52
C ASN A 82 -8.90 -8.44 -5.81
N ALA A 83 -7.76 -9.05 -6.14
CA ALA A 83 -6.95 -8.69 -7.31
C ALA A 83 -7.60 -8.97 -8.68
N LYS A 84 -8.78 -9.59 -8.73
CA LYS A 84 -9.49 -9.93 -9.96
C LYS A 84 -10.93 -9.39 -10.00
N GLU A 85 -11.52 -9.10 -8.86
CA GLU A 85 -12.93 -8.70 -8.76
C GLU A 85 -13.11 -7.57 -7.74
N VAL A 86 -14.01 -6.65 -8.07
CA VAL A 86 -14.52 -5.60 -7.19
C VAL A 86 -16.04 -5.70 -7.16
N ILE A 87 -16.61 -5.82 -5.96
CA ILE A 87 -18.05 -5.94 -5.75
C ILE A 87 -18.57 -4.66 -5.10
N PHE A 88 -19.50 -4.00 -5.77
CA PHE A 88 -20.15 -2.80 -5.30
C PHE A 88 -21.65 -3.00 -5.10
N GLU A 89 -22.23 -2.28 -4.15
CA GLU A 89 -23.66 -2.14 -3.96
C GLU A 89 -24.07 -0.66 -4.14
N LYS A 90 -25.20 -0.41 -4.80
CA LYS A 90 -25.70 0.97 -4.99
C LYS A 90 -26.23 1.51 -3.65
N ARG A 91 -25.71 2.66 -3.20
CA ARG A 91 -26.28 3.37 -2.05
C ARG A 91 -27.67 3.91 -2.41
N GLN A 92 -28.66 3.62 -1.55
CA GLN A 92 -30.01 4.18 -1.65
C GLN A 92 -30.03 5.67 -1.34
#